data_AF-A0A248W1H2-F1
#
_entry.id   AF-A0A248W1H2-F1
#
_cell.length_a   1.000
_cell.length_b   1.000
_cell.length_c   1.000
_cell.angle_alpha   90.00
_cell.angle_beta   90.00
_cell.angle_gamma   90.00
#
_symmetry.space_group_name_H-M   'P 1'
#
loop_
_entity.id
_entity.type
_entity.pdbx_description
1 polymer ?
#
loop_
_entity_poly.entity_id
_entity_poly.type
_entity_poly.pdbx_seq_one_letter_code
_entity_poly.pdbx_strand_id
1 'polypeptide(L)'
;MSNVLDHLKLLSRASRWILLSFILVAAGCAATPEARLYQLAKNNDLNGIDQAIAESGGRLTYGKALLLAAGLKSDAKTIRYLFTKVPINYQDPGTLETPLMRASSVPNNDIVINTILALGVSINVTDKRGWTALDFAHYAGLDHTARLLAGKGAIATVSAPDLRAYKAAEDAEIARQIEQDNQEIQQQVHPNIVPPPRALNPVPQNPTWQAGQNRSSGLTSPMSNGRCGPGRTEVTTCAKFCGQRGKRPVQPDGWICMPGNETPCDCY
;
A
#
# COMPACT_ATOMS: atom_id res chain seq x y z
N MET A 1 17.37 -32.36 -14.08
CA MET A 1 18.04 -31.08 -13.74
C MET A 1 19.46 -30.97 -14.33
N SER A 2 19.87 -31.79 -15.32
CA SER A 2 21.23 -31.76 -15.88
C SER A 2 21.42 -30.87 -17.12
N ASN A 3 20.37 -30.48 -17.86
CA ASN A 3 20.56 -29.84 -19.16
C ASN A 3 20.71 -28.31 -19.14
N VAL A 4 20.37 -27.61 -18.05
CA VAL A 4 20.46 -26.14 -18.02
C VAL A 4 21.89 -25.65 -17.78
N LEU A 5 22.68 -26.40 -17.00
CA LEU A 5 24.07 -26.07 -16.68
C LEU A 5 25.02 -26.26 -17.87
N ASP A 6 24.72 -27.20 -18.77
CA ASP A 6 25.56 -27.43 -19.95
C ASP A 6 25.36 -26.37 -21.04
N HIS A 7 24.16 -25.82 -21.20
CA HIS A 7 23.92 -24.71 -22.12
C HIS A 7 24.58 -23.40 -21.68
N LEU A 8 24.83 -23.20 -20.38
CA LEU A 8 25.55 -22.02 -19.87
C LEU A 8 27.04 -22.02 -20.28
N LYS A 9 27.62 -23.19 -20.60
CA LYS A 9 29.02 -23.29 -21.02
C LYS A 9 29.30 -22.69 -22.40
N LEU A 10 28.29 -22.52 -23.23
CA LEU A 10 28.42 -21.95 -24.59
C LEU A 10 28.33 -20.42 -24.63
N LEU A 11 28.00 -19.78 -23.51
CA LEU A 11 27.82 -18.34 -23.44
C LEU A 11 29.11 -17.63 -23.03
N SER A 12 29.32 -16.43 -23.60
CA SER A 12 30.45 -15.56 -23.25
C SER A 12 30.47 -15.27 -21.75
N ARG A 13 31.65 -14.98 -21.19
CA ARG A 13 31.79 -14.66 -19.75
C ARG A 13 30.78 -13.59 -19.33
N ALA A 14 30.63 -12.51 -20.10
CA ALA A 14 29.67 -11.43 -19.84
C ALA A 14 28.21 -11.90 -19.84
N SER A 15 27.82 -12.77 -20.77
CA SER A 15 26.46 -13.31 -20.88
C SER A 15 26.10 -14.25 -19.72
N ARG A 16 27.08 -14.97 -19.15
CA ARG A 16 26.86 -15.79 -17.93
C ARG A 16 26.62 -14.94 -16.69
N TRP A 17 27.35 -13.83 -16.54
CA TRP A 17 27.14 -12.89 -15.44
C TRP A 17 25.77 -12.20 -15.53
N ILE A 18 25.32 -11.85 -16.74
CA ILE A 18 23.99 -11.28 -16.97
C ILE A 18 22.89 -12.31 -16.66
N LEU A 19 23.02 -13.57 -17.08
CA LEU A 19 22.01 -14.59 -16.76
C LEU A 19 21.99 -14.94 -15.27
N LEU A 20 23.15 -15.03 -14.62
CA LEU A 20 23.23 -15.24 -13.16
C LEU A 20 22.66 -14.05 -12.38
N SER A 21 22.88 -12.82 -12.84
CA SER A 21 22.26 -11.64 -12.22
C SER A 21 20.75 -11.61 -12.46
N PHE A 22 20.25 -11.98 -13.64
CA PHE A 22 18.81 -12.11 -13.90
C PHE A 22 18.17 -13.24 -13.08
N ILE A 23 18.85 -14.37 -12.86
CA ILE A 23 18.37 -15.46 -12.00
C ILE A 23 18.33 -15.02 -10.53
N LEU A 24 19.35 -14.28 -10.06
CA LEU A 24 19.36 -13.70 -8.71
C LEU A 24 18.27 -12.63 -8.52
N VAL A 25 18.01 -11.80 -9.54
CA VAL A 25 16.91 -10.82 -9.53
C VAL A 25 15.56 -11.53 -9.58
N ALA A 26 15.40 -12.61 -10.36
CA ALA A 26 14.17 -13.40 -10.39
C ALA A 26 13.91 -14.16 -9.08
N ALA A 27 14.96 -14.61 -8.39
CA ALA A 27 14.87 -15.16 -7.03
C ALA A 27 14.51 -14.11 -5.97
N GLY A 28 14.78 -12.82 -6.25
CA GLY A 28 14.44 -11.68 -5.39
C GLY A 28 12.97 -11.21 -5.48
N CYS A 29 12.17 -11.74 -6.41
CA CYS A 29 10.74 -11.41 -6.56
C CYS A 29 9.79 -12.43 -5.90
N ALA A 30 10.30 -13.39 -5.14
CA ALA A 30 9.44 -14.20 -4.29
C ALA A 30 8.90 -13.31 -3.17
N ALA A 31 7.59 -13.04 -3.17
CA ALA A 31 6.92 -12.37 -2.06
C ALA A 31 7.42 -12.98 -0.75
N THR A 32 7.96 -12.16 0.15
CA THR A 32 8.56 -12.64 1.40
C THR A 32 7.56 -13.53 2.14
N PRO A 33 8.01 -14.55 2.88
CA PRO A 33 7.10 -15.40 3.66
C PRO A 33 6.13 -14.59 4.53
N GLU A 34 6.59 -13.46 5.07
CA GLU A 34 5.78 -12.50 5.83
C GLU A 34 4.72 -11.80 4.98
N ALA A 35 5.07 -11.37 3.76
CA ALA A 35 4.10 -10.80 2.82
C ALA A 35 3.04 -11.82 2.41
N ARG A 36 3.42 -13.09 2.21
CA ARG A 36 2.47 -14.19 1.96
C ARG A 36 1.53 -14.36 3.16
N LEU A 37 2.07 -14.41 4.39
CA LEU A 37 1.27 -14.56 5.61
C LEU A 37 0.29 -13.39 5.80
N TYR A 38 0.71 -12.16 5.49
CA TYR A 38 -0.13 -10.98 5.52
C TYR A 38 -1.35 -11.13 4.59
N GLN A 39 -1.15 -11.55 3.34
CA GLN A 39 -2.26 -11.73 2.39
C GLN A 39 -3.23 -12.83 2.83
N LEU A 40 -2.70 -13.92 3.38
CA LEU A 40 -3.52 -15.03 3.88
C LEU A 40 -4.39 -14.61 5.08
N ALA A 41 -3.80 -13.88 6.04
CA ALA A 41 -4.54 -13.33 7.18
C ALA A 41 -5.60 -12.31 6.75
N LYS A 42 -5.26 -11.43 5.79
CA LYS A 42 -6.20 -10.45 5.20
C LYS A 42 -7.39 -11.14 4.53
N ASN A 43 -7.15 -12.25 3.84
CA ASN A 43 -8.16 -13.01 3.12
C ASN A 43 -8.89 -14.06 3.99
N ASN A 44 -8.54 -14.17 5.29
CA ASN A 44 -9.07 -15.17 6.21
C ASN A 44 -8.87 -16.63 5.72
N ASP A 45 -7.77 -16.90 5.00
CA ASP A 45 -7.44 -18.23 4.46
C ASP A 45 -6.71 -19.08 5.50
N LEU A 46 -7.48 -19.80 6.32
CA LEU A 46 -6.94 -20.63 7.41
C LEU A 46 -6.05 -21.77 6.89
N ASN A 47 -6.44 -22.39 5.78
CA ASN A 47 -5.69 -23.50 5.19
C ASN A 47 -4.36 -22.99 4.63
N GLY A 48 -4.39 -21.84 3.94
CA GLY A 48 -3.19 -21.19 3.46
C GLY A 48 -2.26 -20.75 4.58
N ILE A 49 -2.79 -20.27 5.73
CA ILE A 49 -1.99 -19.95 6.92
C ILE A 49 -1.27 -21.20 7.44
N ASP A 50 -1.99 -22.30 7.65
CA ASP A 50 -1.41 -23.57 8.12
C ASP A 50 -0.31 -24.06 7.17
N GLN A 51 -0.59 -24.06 5.87
CA GLN A 51 0.35 -24.47 4.84
C GLN A 51 1.60 -23.58 4.84
N ALA A 52 1.42 -22.26 4.84
CA ALA A 52 2.54 -21.32 4.83
C ALA A 52 3.43 -21.46 6.08
N ILE A 53 2.82 -21.68 7.26
CA ILE A 53 3.58 -21.90 8.50
C ILE A 53 4.35 -23.22 8.43
N ALA A 54 3.72 -24.32 7.97
CA ALA A 54 4.35 -25.63 7.82
C ALA A 54 5.54 -25.59 6.84
N GLU A 55 5.40 -24.89 5.72
CA GLU A 55 6.44 -24.73 4.69
C GLU A 55 7.57 -23.79 5.12
N SER A 56 7.34 -22.92 6.12
CA SER A 56 8.29 -21.86 6.47
C SER A 56 9.55 -22.33 7.22
N GLY A 57 9.59 -23.59 7.67
CA GLY A 57 10.71 -24.11 8.47
C GLY A 57 10.92 -23.35 9.78
N GLY A 58 9.84 -22.83 10.39
CA GLY A 58 9.88 -22.08 11.66
C GLY A 58 10.09 -20.57 11.53
N ARG A 59 10.19 -20.02 10.30
CA ARG A 59 10.29 -18.56 10.09
C ARG A 59 8.99 -17.84 10.41
N LEU A 60 7.86 -18.47 10.09
CA LEU A 60 6.52 -18.01 10.39
C LEU A 60 5.96 -18.76 11.59
N THR A 61 5.14 -18.08 12.39
CA THR A 61 4.52 -18.67 13.58
C THR A 61 3.04 -18.30 13.63
N TYR A 62 2.23 -19.15 14.26
CA TYR A 62 0.83 -18.84 14.53
C TYR A 62 0.67 -17.57 15.36
N GLY A 63 1.62 -17.28 16.25
CA GLY A 63 1.68 -16.04 17.02
C GLY A 63 1.77 -14.80 16.14
N LYS A 64 2.69 -14.78 15.16
CA LYS A 64 2.77 -13.70 14.16
C LYS A 64 1.49 -13.61 13.33
N ALA A 65 0.94 -14.74 12.90
CA ALA A 65 -0.33 -14.77 12.17
C ALA A 65 -1.48 -14.16 12.98
N LEU A 66 -1.55 -14.43 14.28
CA LEU A 66 -2.56 -13.90 15.19
C LEU A 66 -2.44 -12.38 15.37
N LEU A 67 -1.22 -11.86 15.53
CA LEU A 67 -0.99 -10.41 15.61
C LEU A 67 -1.37 -9.71 14.30
N LEU A 68 -1.03 -10.29 13.16
CA LEU A 68 -1.42 -9.78 11.84
C LEU A 68 -2.94 -9.77 11.67
N ALA A 69 -3.61 -10.89 11.95
CA ALA A 69 -5.06 -11.01 11.85
C ALA A 69 -5.79 -9.98 12.74
N ALA A 70 -5.29 -9.77 13.96
CA ALA A 70 -5.83 -8.76 14.87
C ALA A 70 -5.68 -7.34 14.32
N GLY A 71 -4.55 -7.03 13.69
CA GLY A 71 -4.29 -5.74 13.03
C GLY A 71 -5.02 -5.53 11.70
N LEU A 72 -5.51 -6.60 11.06
CA LEU A 72 -6.13 -6.57 9.74
C LEU A 72 -7.66 -6.62 9.76
N LYS A 73 -8.27 -6.57 10.95
CA LYS A 73 -9.72 -6.74 11.13
C LYS A 73 -10.21 -8.07 10.54
N SER A 74 -9.40 -9.12 10.64
CA SER A 74 -9.79 -10.46 10.20
C SER A 74 -11.07 -10.91 10.93
N ASP A 75 -11.77 -11.86 10.35
CA ASP A 75 -13.04 -12.32 10.90
C ASP A 75 -12.87 -13.00 12.28
N ALA A 76 -13.96 -13.03 13.05
CA ALA A 76 -13.97 -13.67 14.37
C ALA A 76 -13.58 -15.15 14.30
N LYS A 77 -13.86 -15.82 13.18
CA LYS A 77 -13.49 -17.23 12.95
C LYS A 77 -11.98 -17.41 12.89
N THR A 78 -11.27 -16.55 12.17
CA THR A 78 -9.81 -16.56 12.04
C THR A 78 -9.16 -16.29 13.38
N ILE A 79 -9.64 -15.28 14.12
CA ILE A 79 -9.12 -14.97 15.46
C ILE A 79 -9.29 -16.17 16.40
N ARG A 80 -10.50 -16.74 16.47
CA ARG A 80 -10.78 -17.92 17.31
C ARG A 80 -9.91 -19.11 16.91
N TYR A 81 -9.78 -19.37 15.62
CA TYR A 81 -8.95 -20.45 15.09
C TYR A 81 -7.49 -20.29 15.52
N LEU A 82 -6.91 -19.12 15.35
CA LEU A 82 -5.51 -18.86 15.69
C LEU A 82 -5.25 -18.98 17.20
N PHE A 83 -6.21 -18.63 18.06
CA PHE A 83 -6.14 -18.90 19.49
C PHE A 83 -6.19 -20.39 19.85
N THR A 84 -6.64 -21.29 18.97
CA THR A 84 -6.48 -22.74 19.19
C THR A 84 -5.05 -23.23 18.98
N LYS A 85 -4.19 -22.41 18.35
CA LYS A 85 -2.81 -22.76 17.98
C LYS A 85 -1.75 -22.14 18.88
N VAL A 86 -2.15 -21.22 19.76
CA VAL A 86 -1.23 -20.49 20.65
C VAL A 86 -1.78 -20.42 22.07
N PRO A 87 -0.94 -20.17 23.10
CA PRO A 87 -1.43 -19.92 24.45
C PRO A 87 -2.38 -18.72 24.50
N ILE A 88 -3.38 -18.77 25.38
CA ILE A 88 -4.42 -17.73 25.46
C ILE A 88 -3.86 -16.32 25.77
N ASN A 89 -2.80 -16.23 26.57
CA ASN A 89 -2.11 -14.99 26.90
C ASN A 89 -0.83 -14.82 26.06
N TYR A 90 -0.88 -15.20 24.78
CA TYR A 90 0.27 -15.05 23.89
C TYR A 90 0.75 -13.60 23.83
N GLN A 91 2.07 -13.44 23.98
CA GLN A 91 2.80 -12.21 23.73
C GLN A 91 3.86 -12.48 22.67
N ASP A 92 4.06 -11.52 21.77
CA ASP A 92 5.16 -11.60 20.82
C ASP A 92 6.51 -11.69 21.56
N PRO A 93 7.37 -12.68 21.29
CA PRO A 93 8.67 -12.76 21.96
C PRO A 93 9.57 -11.54 21.72
N GLY A 94 9.40 -10.86 20.58
CA GLY A 94 10.18 -9.71 20.17
C GLY A 94 9.70 -8.39 20.76
N THR A 95 8.39 -8.15 20.86
CA THR A 95 7.83 -6.86 21.32
C THR A 95 7.04 -6.94 22.62
N LEU A 96 6.74 -8.14 23.10
CA LEU A 96 5.75 -8.43 24.15
C LEU A 96 4.33 -7.95 23.84
N GLU A 97 4.05 -7.59 22.59
CA GLU A 97 2.72 -7.17 22.18
C GLU A 97 1.74 -8.33 22.20
N THR A 98 0.51 -8.05 22.60
CA THR A 98 -0.62 -8.98 22.52
C THR A 98 -1.46 -8.72 21.27
N PRO A 99 -2.26 -9.71 20.81
CA PRO A 99 -3.24 -9.49 19.75
C PRO A 99 -4.24 -8.39 20.10
N LEU A 100 -4.60 -8.25 21.38
CA LEU A 100 -5.50 -7.20 21.84
C LEU A 100 -4.89 -5.80 21.64
N MET A 101 -3.60 -5.61 21.89
CA MET A 101 -2.91 -4.32 21.62
C MET A 101 -2.97 -3.96 20.14
N ARG A 102 -2.66 -4.92 19.25
CA ARG A 102 -2.73 -4.72 17.79
C ARG A 102 -4.15 -4.43 17.31
N ALA A 103 -5.15 -5.13 17.84
CA ALA A 103 -6.54 -4.85 17.51
C ALA A 103 -6.96 -3.44 17.97
N SER A 104 -6.43 -2.98 19.09
CA SER A 104 -6.79 -1.70 19.73
C SER A 104 -6.19 -0.47 19.04
N SER A 105 -5.12 -0.65 18.26
CA SER A 105 -4.56 0.42 17.41
C SER A 105 -5.25 0.58 16.05
N VAL A 106 -6.31 -0.20 15.79
CA VAL A 106 -7.01 -0.21 14.49
C VAL A 106 -8.39 0.43 14.65
N PRO A 107 -8.76 1.42 13.81
CA PRO A 107 -10.06 2.08 13.88
C PRO A 107 -11.19 1.10 13.54
N ASN A 108 -12.35 1.17 14.21
CA ASN A 108 -13.53 0.34 13.92
C ASN A 108 -13.23 -1.17 13.90
N ASN A 109 -12.57 -1.68 14.94
CA ASN A 109 -12.16 -3.09 15.07
C ASN A 109 -12.90 -3.83 16.21
N ASP A 110 -14.07 -3.33 16.58
CA ASP A 110 -14.85 -3.75 17.74
C ASP A 110 -15.16 -5.26 17.73
N ILE A 111 -15.42 -5.85 16.56
CA ILE A 111 -15.73 -7.27 16.42
C ILE A 111 -14.53 -8.12 16.85
N VAL A 112 -13.33 -7.78 16.39
CA VAL A 112 -12.09 -8.49 16.75
C VAL A 112 -11.80 -8.28 18.23
N ILE A 113 -11.88 -7.04 18.73
CA ILE A 113 -11.64 -6.74 20.15
C ILE A 113 -12.58 -7.54 21.05
N ASN A 114 -13.88 -7.51 20.78
CA ASN A 114 -14.86 -8.27 21.55
C ASN A 114 -14.66 -9.78 21.42
N THR A 115 -14.24 -10.27 20.24
CA THR A 115 -13.92 -11.69 20.06
C THR A 115 -12.72 -12.10 20.90
N ILE A 116 -11.65 -11.31 20.89
CA ILE A 116 -10.44 -11.56 21.69
C ILE A 116 -10.78 -11.55 23.18
N LEU A 117 -11.52 -10.54 23.65
CA LEU A 117 -11.92 -10.43 25.06
C LEU A 117 -12.83 -11.59 25.50
N ALA A 118 -13.74 -12.05 24.63
CA ALA A 118 -14.62 -13.18 24.92
C ALA A 118 -13.87 -14.52 25.07
N LEU A 119 -12.61 -14.61 24.64
CA LEU A 119 -11.77 -15.79 24.82
C LEU A 119 -11.08 -15.83 26.21
N GLY A 120 -11.27 -14.81 27.05
CA GLY A 120 -10.71 -14.78 28.40
C GLY A 120 -9.24 -14.37 28.46
N VAL A 121 -8.77 -13.59 27.48
CA VAL A 121 -7.41 -13.04 27.51
C VAL A 121 -7.23 -12.03 28.64
N SER A 122 -6.01 -11.92 29.14
CA SER A 122 -5.66 -10.89 30.13
C SER A 122 -5.65 -9.49 29.50
N ILE A 123 -6.52 -8.60 30.00
CA ILE A 123 -6.75 -7.27 29.39
C ILE A 123 -5.64 -6.24 29.68
N ASN A 124 -4.97 -6.37 30.84
CA ASN A 124 -4.00 -5.39 31.35
C ASN A 124 -2.54 -5.84 31.22
N VAL A 125 -2.25 -6.68 30.23
CA VAL A 125 -0.86 -7.07 29.88
C VAL A 125 -0.16 -5.86 29.26
N THR A 126 1.15 -5.74 29.51
CA THR A 126 1.99 -4.65 28.97
C THR A 126 3.00 -5.15 27.95
N ASP A 127 3.30 -4.33 26.93
CA ASP A 127 4.40 -4.56 25.98
C ASP A 127 5.77 -4.21 26.61
N LYS A 128 6.84 -4.24 25.81
CA LYS A 128 8.20 -3.86 26.26
C LYS A 128 8.35 -2.41 26.72
N ARG A 129 7.45 -1.51 26.31
CA ARG A 129 7.42 -0.10 26.73
C ARG A 129 6.55 0.11 27.97
N GLY A 130 5.93 -0.96 28.49
CA GLY A 130 4.98 -0.87 29.58
C GLY A 130 3.56 -0.47 29.13
N TRP A 131 3.25 -0.48 27.84
CA TRP A 131 1.95 -0.04 27.31
C TRP A 131 0.94 -1.19 27.27
N THR A 132 -0.30 -0.92 27.68
CA THR A 132 -1.44 -1.84 27.59
C THR A 132 -2.25 -1.63 26.32
N ALA A 133 -3.23 -2.49 26.06
CA ALA A 133 -4.15 -2.30 24.94
C ALA A 133 -4.88 -0.94 24.96
N LEU A 134 -5.17 -0.39 26.15
CA LEU A 134 -5.79 0.93 26.29
C LEU A 134 -4.82 2.06 25.92
N ASP A 135 -3.53 1.94 26.26
CA ASP A 135 -2.50 2.90 25.84
C ASP A 135 -2.36 2.93 24.32
N PHE A 136 -2.40 1.78 23.65
CA PHE A 136 -2.40 1.71 22.18
C PHE A 136 -3.61 2.43 21.56
N ALA A 137 -4.80 2.31 22.15
CA ALA A 137 -5.99 3.02 21.68
C ALA A 137 -5.86 4.55 21.87
N HIS A 138 -5.34 5.00 23.02
CA HIS A 138 -5.08 6.42 23.29
C HIS A 138 -4.03 7.01 22.36
N TYR A 139 -2.91 6.32 22.17
CA TYR A 139 -1.85 6.71 21.24
C TYR A 139 -2.38 6.80 19.80
N ALA A 140 -3.25 5.88 19.38
CA ALA A 140 -3.89 5.93 18.06
C ALA A 140 -5.03 6.97 17.94
N GLY A 141 -5.41 7.67 19.02
CA GLY A 141 -6.50 8.64 19.01
C GLY A 141 -7.89 8.01 18.83
N LEU A 142 -8.06 6.73 19.18
CA LEU A 142 -9.27 5.97 18.94
C LEU A 142 -10.19 5.99 20.17
N ASP A 143 -10.85 7.12 20.41
CA ASP A 143 -11.65 7.36 21.62
C ASP A 143 -12.80 6.37 21.81
N HIS A 144 -13.41 5.91 20.72
CA HIS A 144 -14.44 4.86 20.78
C HIS A 144 -13.86 3.53 21.27
N THR A 145 -12.74 3.11 20.69
CA THR A 145 -12.01 1.90 21.11
C THR A 145 -11.53 2.02 22.56
N ALA A 146 -11.04 3.18 22.97
CA ALA A 146 -10.63 3.44 24.35
C ALA A 146 -11.80 3.29 25.33
N ARG A 147 -12.97 3.85 25.01
CA ARG A 147 -14.20 3.67 25.81
C ARG A 147 -14.66 2.22 25.88
N LEU A 148 -14.59 1.49 24.76
CA LEU A 148 -14.92 0.06 24.71
C LEU A 148 -14.03 -0.73 25.69
N LEU A 149 -12.71 -0.52 25.63
CA LEU A 149 -11.74 -1.22 26.49
C LEU A 149 -11.88 -0.82 27.96
N ALA A 150 -12.03 0.47 28.25
CA ALA A 150 -12.24 0.96 29.61
C ALA A 150 -13.53 0.38 30.23
N GLY A 151 -14.62 0.31 29.44
CA GLY A 151 -15.87 -0.34 29.86
C GLY A 151 -15.74 -1.85 30.09
N LYS A 152 -14.65 -2.47 29.64
CA LYS A 152 -14.29 -3.88 29.88
C LYS A 152 -13.25 -4.05 31.00
N GLY A 153 -12.89 -2.97 31.70
CA GLY A 153 -11.94 -2.99 32.81
C GLY A 153 -10.47 -2.85 32.40
N ALA A 154 -10.20 -2.35 31.18
CA ALA A 154 -8.83 -2.04 30.78
C ALA A 154 -8.30 -0.82 31.54
N ILE A 155 -7.02 -0.85 31.89
CA ILE A 155 -6.31 0.19 32.61
C ILE A 155 -5.17 0.71 31.73
N ALA A 156 -5.03 2.02 31.64
CA ALA A 156 -3.93 2.69 30.96
C ALA A 156 -2.75 2.83 31.93
N THR A 157 -1.52 2.65 31.44
CA THR A 157 -0.32 2.93 32.24
C THR A 157 0.19 4.35 32.01
N VAL A 158 -0.17 4.96 30.88
CA VAL A 158 0.19 6.33 30.53
C VAL A 158 -1.07 7.17 30.34
N SER A 159 -1.02 8.45 30.70
CA SER A 159 -2.17 9.32 30.51
C SER A 159 -2.45 9.54 29.01
N ALA A 160 -3.73 9.62 28.63
CA ALA A 160 -4.11 9.84 27.24
C ALA A 160 -3.57 11.17 26.66
N PRO A 161 -3.57 12.30 27.40
CA PRO A 161 -2.91 13.52 26.95
C PRO A 161 -1.42 13.35 26.66
N ASP A 162 -0.69 12.63 27.53
CA ASP A 162 0.74 12.40 27.32
C ASP A 162 0.99 11.58 26.07
N LEU A 163 0.25 10.48 25.86
CA LEU A 163 0.36 9.66 24.64
C LEU A 163 0.05 10.45 23.35
N ARG A 164 -0.94 11.35 23.40
CA ARG A 164 -1.25 12.24 22.27
C ARG A 164 -0.14 13.26 22.03
N ALA A 165 0.47 13.79 23.10
CA ALA A 165 1.62 14.69 23.00
C ALA A 165 2.86 13.97 22.43
N TYR A 166 3.14 12.73 22.87
CA TYR A 166 4.20 11.89 22.31
C TYR A 166 4.01 11.69 20.81
N LYS A 167 2.79 11.34 20.38
CA LYS A 167 2.47 11.18 18.96
C LYS A 167 2.62 12.48 18.17
N ALA A 168 2.14 13.60 18.70
CA ALA A 168 2.25 14.89 18.04
C ALA A 168 3.72 15.33 17.87
N ALA A 169 4.58 15.06 18.85
CA ALA A 169 6.01 15.34 18.77
C ALA A 169 6.70 14.46 17.71
N GLU A 170 6.34 13.17 17.63
CA GLU A 170 6.84 12.23 16.63
C GLU A 170 6.43 12.64 15.20
N ASP A 171 5.14 12.93 14.99
CA ASP A 171 4.61 13.39 13.70
C ASP A 171 5.25 14.72 13.26
N ALA A 172 5.56 15.63 14.21
CA ALA A 172 6.24 16.91 13.94
C ALA A 172 7.72 16.75 13.57
N GLU A 173 8.44 15.79 14.15
CA GLU A 173 9.83 15.48 13.77
C GLU A 173 9.88 14.91 12.35
N ILE A 174 9.00 13.96 12.02
CA ILE A 174 8.90 13.38 10.67
C ILE A 174 8.61 14.48 9.63
N ALA A 175 7.69 15.40 9.93
CA ALA A 175 7.38 16.51 9.06
C ALA A 175 8.60 17.44 8.81
N ARG A 176 9.41 17.69 9.85
CA ARG A 176 10.66 18.46 9.71
C ARG A 176 11.68 17.74 8.82
N GLN A 177 11.83 16.43 8.98
CA GLN A 177 12.74 15.64 8.15
C GLN A 177 12.32 15.66 6.68
N ILE A 178 11.02 15.47 6.39
CA ILE A 178 10.50 15.52 5.02
C ILE A 178 10.77 16.88 4.36
N GLU A 179 10.59 17.97 5.10
CA GLU A 179 10.87 19.32 4.59
C GLU A 179 12.37 19.50 4.29
N GLN A 180 13.24 19.02 5.18
CA GLN A 180 14.68 19.05 4.95
C GLN A 180 15.07 18.23 3.71
N ASP A 181 14.58 17.00 3.58
CA ASP A 181 14.85 16.12 2.44
C ASP A 181 14.37 16.76 1.12
N ASN A 182 13.20 17.41 1.15
CA ASN A 182 12.68 18.15 0.01
C ASN A 182 13.60 19.30 -0.39
N GLN A 183 14.12 20.07 0.56
CA GLN A 183 15.07 21.16 0.29
C GLN A 183 16.38 20.65 -0.29
N GLU A 184 16.92 19.53 0.20
CA GLU A 184 18.12 18.88 -0.35
C GLU A 184 17.90 18.39 -1.77
N ILE A 185 16.74 17.77 -2.08
CA ILE A 185 16.37 17.37 -3.45
C ILE A 185 16.36 18.59 -4.38
N GLN A 186 15.77 19.71 -3.97
CA GLN A 186 15.73 20.93 -4.79
C GLN A 186 17.14 21.48 -5.07
N GLN A 187 18.08 21.34 -4.13
CA GLN A 187 19.46 21.78 -4.30
C GLN A 187 20.31 20.80 -5.14
N GLN A 188 19.94 19.52 -5.19
CA GLN A 188 20.63 18.49 -6.00
C GLN A 188 20.19 18.49 -7.47
N VAL A 189 19.05 19.09 -7.81
CA VAL A 189 18.68 19.42 -9.20
C VAL A 189 19.55 20.60 -9.67
N HIS A 190 20.77 20.30 -10.12
CA HIS A 190 21.61 21.30 -10.79
C HIS A 190 20.87 21.88 -12.02
N PRO A 191 20.84 23.21 -12.23
CA PRO A 191 20.16 23.84 -13.38
C PRO A 191 20.79 23.56 -14.77
N ASN A 192 21.65 22.55 -14.92
CA ASN A 192 22.39 22.29 -16.15
C ASN A 192 22.24 20.84 -16.65
N ILE A 193 21.02 20.40 -16.94
CA ILE A 193 20.73 19.50 -18.08
C ILE A 193 19.36 19.88 -18.68
N VAL A 194 19.20 21.15 -19.08
CA VAL A 194 18.27 21.46 -20.18
C VAL A 194 19.16 21.65 -21.40
N PRO A 195 19.28 20.67 -22.32
CA PRO A 195 19.98 20.93 -23.57
C PRO A 195 19.31 22.14 -24.23
N PRO A 196 20.08 23.08 -24.81
CA PRO A 196 19.50 24.24 -25.46
C PRO A 196 18.47 23.76 -26.49
N PRO A 197 17.30 24.42 -26.61
CA PRO A 197 16.29 24.02 -27.57
C PRO A 197 16.94 23.93 -28.95
N ARG A 198 16.96 22.73 -29.53
CA ARG A 198 17.38 22.56 -30.93
C ARG A 198 16.53 23.53 -31.76
N ALA A 199 17.19 24.39 -32.53
CA ALA A 199 16.52 25.21 -33.51
C ALA A 199 15.68 24.28 -34.40
N LEU A 200 14.35 24.37 -34.27
CA LEU A 200 13.44 23.71 -35.18
C LEU A 200 13.65 24.38 -36.53
N ASN A 201 14.15 23.62 -37.51
CA ASN A 201 14.17 24.09 -38.89
C ASN A 201 12.75 24.52 -39.28
N PRO A 202 12.56 25.68 -39.94
CA PRO A 202 11.25 26.14 -40.33
C PRO A 202 10.57 25.10 -41.22
N VAL A 203 9.35 24.74 -40.85
CA VAL A 203 8.46 23.87 -41.62
C VAL A 203 8.26 24.50 -43.01
N PRO A 204 8.50 23.80 -44.12
CA PRO A 204 8.31 24.36 -45.45
C PRO A 204 6.85 24.74 -45.63
N GLN A 205 6.58 25.98 -46.06
CA GLN A 205 5.23 26.39 -46.43
C GLN A 205 4.80 25.66 -47.70
N ASN A 206 3.61 25.04 -47.63
CA ASN A 206 2.89 24.29 -48.66
C ASN A 206 3.28 24.56 -50.13
N PRO A 207 3.34 23.51 -50.94
CA PRO A 207 2.90 23.55 -52.33
C PRO A 207 1.51 22.89 -52.49
N THR A 208 0.68 23.61 -53.22
CA THR A 208 -0.74 23.37 -53.58
C THR A 208 -0.97 22.30 -54.67
N TRP A 209 -2.24 21.84 -54.75
CA TRP A 209 -2.99 21.22 -55.88
C TRP A 209 -3.10 19.66 -55.87
N GLN A 210 -4.25 18.99 -56.13
CA GLN A 210 -5.48 19.32 -56.88
C GLN A 210 -6.75 18.70 -56.28
N ALA A 211 -7.89 19.32 -56.62
CA ALA A 211 -9.24 18.86 -56.36
C ALA A 211 -9.69 17.74 -57.32
N GLY A 212 -10.46 16.78 -56.78
CA GLY A 212 -11.55 16.10 -57.48
C GLY A 212 -11.35 14.63 -57.81
N GLN A 213 -12.06 13.74 -57.08
CA GLN A 213 -13.17 12.95 -57.63
C GLN A 213 -13.96 12.24 -56.51
N ASN A 214 -15.28 12.38 -56.59
CA ASN A 214 -16.29 11.76 -55.73
C ASN A 214 -16.25 10.22 -55.76
N ARG A 215 -16.48 9.56 -54.60
CA ARG A 215 -17.75 8.87 -54.29
C ARG A 215 -17.78 8.36 -52.84
N SER A 216 -18.93 8.63 -52.25
CA SER A 216 -19.49 8.28 -50.94
C SER A 216 -19.30 6.85 -50.44
N SER A 217 -18.92 6.72 -49.16
CA SER A 217 -19.78 6.09 -48.13
C SER A 217 -19.18 6.21 -46.71
N GLY A 218 -19.84 6.97 -45.84
CA GLY A 218 -20.02 6.64 -44.43
C GLY A 218 -18.96 7.06 -43.41
N LEU A 219 -19.37 8.00 -42.55
CA LEU A 219 -18.87 8.33 -41.19
C LEU A 219 -17.60 9.19 -41.10
N THR A 220 -17.83 10.49 -41.29
CA THR A 220 -17.06 11.59 -40.71
C THR A 220 -17.31 11.69 -39.20
N SER A 221 -16.26 11.62 -38.38
CA SER A 221 -15.85 12.77 -37.55
C SER A 221 -14.52 12.52 -36.83
N PRO A 222 -13.65 13.54 -36.73
CA PRO A 222 -12.34 13.45 -36.08
C PRO A 222 -12.52 13.41 -34.56
N MET A 223 -11.80 12.51 -33.88
CA MET A 223 -11.77 12.46 -32.42
C MET A 223 -11.20 13.78 -31.89
N SER A 224 -12.08 14.58 -31.28
CA SER A 224 -11.78 15.83 -30.60
C SER A 224 -10.87 15.59 -29.39
N ASN A 225 -9.75 16.32 -29.31
CA ASN A 225 -8.97 16.48 -28.07
C ASN A 225 -9.88 17.04 -26.97
N GLY A 226 -10.30 16.19 -26.03
CA GLY A 226 -11.24 16.56 -24.99
C GLY A 226 -10.55 17.30 -23.85
N ARG A 227 -10.66 18.62 -23.81
CA ARG A 227 -10.41 19.39 -22.58
C ARG A 227 -11.46 19.01 -21.53
N CYS A 228 -11.08 18.93 -20.25
CA CYS A 228 -12.06 18.74 -19.17
C CYS A 228 -13.04 19.93 -19.21
N GLY A 229 -14.34 19.67 -19.43
CA GLY A 229 -15.33 20.71 -19.71
C GLY A 229 -15.60 21.63 -18.51
N PRO A 230 -16.17 22.84 -18.74
CA PRO A 230 -16.37 23.82 -17.67
C PRO A 230 -17.47 23.38 -16.68
N GLY A 231 -17.24 23.60 -15.39
CA GLY A 231 -18.33 23.66 -14.39
C GLY A 231 -18.44 22.56 -13.34
N ARG A 232 -17.34 21.93 -12.88
CA ARG A 232 -17.35 21.20 -11.60
C ARG A 232 -16.16 21.60 -10.75
N THR A 233 -16.44 22.30 -9.66
CA THR A 233 -15.50 22.76 -8.64
C THR A 233 -15.00 21.64 -7.71
N GLU A 234 -15.07 20.39 -8.15
CA GLU A 234 -14.54 19.23 -7.44
C GLU A 234 -13.72 18.39 -8.43
N VAL A 235 -12.40 18.37 -8.22
CA VAL A 235 -11.44 17.29 -8.53
C VAL A 235 -12.10 16.06 -9.18
N THR A 236 -12.24 16.01 -10.51
CA THR A 236 -12.82 14.85 -11.23
C THR A 236 -11.75 13.95 -11.82
N THR A 237 -11.88 12.63 -11.65
CA THR A 237 -10.95 11.65 -12.23
C THR A 237 -11.15 11.46 -13.75
N CYS A 238 -10.08 11.17 -14.48
CA CYS A 238 -10.14 10.83 -15.91
C CYS A 238 -11.04 9.62 -16.19
N ALA A 239 -11.09 8.64 -15.27
CA ALA A 239 -12.00 7.51 -15.36
C ALA A 239 -13.47 7.95 -15.41
N LYS A 240 -13.88 8.90 -14.54
CA LYS A 240 -15.24 9.45 -14.53
C LYS A 240 -15.52 10.28 -15.79
N PHE A 241 -14.53 11.03 -16.29
CA PHE A 241 -14.64 11.84 -17.51
C PHE A 241 -14.77 11.01 -18.80
N CYS A 242 -13.91 9.99 -18.98
CA CYS A 242 -13.97 9.10 -20.14
C CYS A 242 -15.20 8.17 -20.08
N GLY A 243 -15.58 7.72 -18.88
CA GLY A 243 -16.76 6.87 -18.68
C GLY A 243 -18.08 7.55 -19.08
N GLN A 244 -18.23 8.86 -18.84
CA GLN A 244 -19.39 9.64 -19.35
C GLN A 244 -19.50 9.65 -20.88
N ARG A 245 -18.40 9.33 -21.59
CA ARG A 245 -18.34 9.25 -23.05
C ARG A 245 -18.24 7.80 -23.56
N GLY A 246 -18.45 6.81 -22.68
CA GLY A 246 -18.36 5.39 -23.02
C GLY A 246 -16.94 4.91 -23.37
N LYS A 247 -15.91 5.64 -22.96
CA LYS A 247 -14.50 5.36 -23.25
C LYS A 247 -13.71 5.03 -21.97
N ARG A 248 -12.49 4.51 -22.12
CA ARG A 248 -11.56 4.27 -20.99
C ARG A 248 -10.41 5.29 -20.99
N PRO A 249 -9.90 5.70 -19.82
CA PRO A 249 -8.73 6.57 -19.75
C PRO A 249 -7.47 5.82 -20.20
N VAL A 250 -6.59 6.51 -20.93
CA VAL A 250 -5.23 6.03 -21.26
C VAL A 250 -4.32 6.14 -20.02
N GLN A 251 -4.56 7.15 -19.18
CA GLN A 251 -3.83 7.35 -17.92
C GLN A 251 -4.29 6.36 -16.82
N PRO A 252 -3.48 6.14 -15.76
CA PRO A 252 -3.84 5.29 -14.63
C PRO A 252 -5.15 5.71 -13.96
N ASP A 253 -5.89 4.72 -13.47
CA ASP A 253 -7.12 4.96 -12.71
C ASP A 253 -6.85 5.84 -11.49
N GLY A 254 -7.61 6.93 -11.36
CA GLY A 254 -7.47 7.90 -10.27
C GLY A 254 -6.73 9.20 -10.63
N TRP A 255 -6.21 9.35 -11.85
CA TRP A 255 -5.65 10.63 -12.30
C TRP A 255 -6.74 11.71 -12.36
N ILE A 256 -6.44 12.92 -11.86
CA ILE A 256 -7.44 13.97 -11.59
C ILE A 256 -7.18 15.21 -12.47
N CYS A 257 -8.20 15.74 -13.17
CA CYS A 257 -8.13 17.08 -13.75
C CYS A 257 -8.11 18.13 -12.62
N MET A 258 -7.08 18.98 -12.56
CA MET A 258 -7.00 20.07 -11.59
C MET A 258 -7.49 21.41 -12.19
N PRO A 259 -8.25 22.22 -11.46
CA PRO A 259 -8.60 23.58 -11.89
C PRO A 259 -7.34 24.44 -12.08
N GLY A 260 -7.23 25.15 -13.20
CA GLY A 260 -6.10 26.05 -13.48
C GLY A 260 -4.87 25.38 -14.08
N ASN A 261 -4.82 24.04 -14.13
CA ASN A 261 -3.82 23.27 -14.87
C ASN A 261 -4.55 22.25 -15.75
N GLU A 262 -5.09 22.72 -16.88
CA GLU A 262 -5.89 21.93 -17.82
C GLU A 262 -5.06 20.82 -18.49
N THR A 263 -4.66 19.79 -17.74
CA THR A 263 -4.15 18.55 -18.33
C THR A 263 -5.32 17.79 -18.96
N PRO A 264 -5.32 17.58 -20.30
CA PRO A 264 -6.38 16.82 -20.95
C PRO A 264 -6.32 15.36 -20.53
N CYS A 265 -7.48 14.73 -20.36
CA CYS A 265 -7.58 13.28 -20.23
C CYS A 265 -7.65 12.67 -21.64
N ASP A 266 -6.79 11.70 -21.92
CA ASP A 266 -6.86 10.94 -23.17
C ASP A 266 -7.77 9.74 -22.98
N CYS A 267 -8.77 9.62 -23.84
CA CYS A 267 -9.75 8.55 -23.81
C CYS A 267 -9.70 7.72 -25.10
N TYR A 268 -9.55 6.40 -24.98
CA TYR A 268 -9.66 5.46 -26.10
C TYR A 268 -10.96 4.67 -26.03
#